data_AF-A0A1R0H113-F1
#
_entry.id   AF-A0A1R0H113-F1
#
_cell.length_a   1.000
_cell.length_b   1.000
_cell.length_c   1.000
_cell.angle_alpha   90.00
_cell.angle_beta   90.00
_cell.angle_gamma   90.00
#
_symmetry.space_group_name_H-M   'P 1'
#
loop_
_entity.id
_entity.type
_entity.pdbx_description
1 polymer ?
#
loop_
_entity_poly.entity_id
_entity_poly.type
_entity_poly.pdbx_seq_one_letter_code
_entity_poly.pdbx_strand_id
1 'polypeptide(L)'
;MAEKAHCVYCFDALMAALEKKSPDTISPKFENRKSPLFVTWNISTNGRETLRGCIGTFSEIHLIPGLSEYAIISAFEDTRFKPIKESELPSLINQ
;
A
#
# COMPACT_ATOMS: atom_id res chain seq x y z
N MET A 1 -2.93 -15.10 -4.82
CA MET A 1 -3.91 -14.01 -5.06
C MET A 1 -3.87 -13.08 -3.85
N ALA A 2 -4.15 -11.79 -4.02
CA ALA A 2 -4.19 -10.87 -2.89
C ALA A 2 -5.32 -11.24 -1.92
N GLU A 3 -5.08 -11.06 -0.63
CA GLU A 3 -6.02 -11.33 0.46
C GLU A 3 -6.33 -10.02 1.17
N LYS A 4 -7.49 -9.92 1.83
CA LYS A 4 -7.86 -8.72 2.61
C LYS A 4 -6.81 -8.34 3.65
N ALA A 5 -6.13 -9.33 4.23
CA ALA A 5 -5.07 -9.12 5.20
C ALA A 5 -3.85 -8.40 4.60
N HIS A 6 -3.54 -8.61 3.32
CA HIS A 6 -2.49 -7.86 2.61
C HIS A 6 -2.88 -6.39 2.47
N CYS A 7 -4.12 -6.11 2.09
CA CYS A 7 -4.60 -4.73 1.91
C CYS A 7 -4.61 -3.96 3.24
N VAL A 8 -5.06 -4.59 4.33
CA VAL A 8 -5.01 -3.99 5.67
C VAL A 8 -3.58 -3.67 6.06
N TYR A 9 -2.64 -4.58 5.82
CA TYR A 9 -1.24 -4.37 6.13
C TYR A 9 -0.60 -3.23 5.30
N CYS A 10 -0.96 -3.10 4.03
CA CYS A 10 -0.54 -1.96 3.21
C CYS A 10 -1.08 -0.63 3.77
N PHE A 11 -2.34 -0.59 4.23
CA PHE A 11 -2.90 0.59 4.89
C PHE A 11 -2.19 0.91 6.21
N ASP A 12 -1.92 -0.08 7.05
CA ASP A 12 -1.17 0.11 8.29
C ASP A 12 0.23 0.70 8.01
N ALA A 13 0.91 0.22 6.96
CA ALA A 13 2.21 0.75 6.54
C ALA A 13 2.12 2.21 6.07
N LEU A 14 1.10 2.54 5.27
CA LEU A 14 0.84 3.92 4.83
C LEU A 14 0.55 4.84 6.02
N MET A 15 -0.30 4.41 6.96
CA MET A 15 -0.65 5.17 8.17
C MET A 15 0.59 5.41 9.03
N ALA A 16 1.39 4.37 9.30
CA ALA A 16 2.62 4.50 10.06
C ALA A 16 3.60 5.49 9.42
N ALA A 17 3.74 5.46 8.08
CA ALA A 17 4.59 6.38 7.34
C ALA A 17 4.10 7.84 7.44
N LEU A 18 2.78 8.08 7.33
CA LEU A 18 2.17 9.41 7.51
C LEU A 18 2.36 9.94 8.94
N GLU A 19 2.23 9.07 9.94
CA GLU A 19 2.41 9.39 11.36
C GLU A 19 3.90 9.45 11.79
N LYS A 20 4.84 9.18 10.88
CA LYS A 20 6.28 9.07 11.14
C LYS A 20 6.62 8.05 12.24
N LYS A 21 5.82 6.98 12.34
CA LYS A 21 6.06 5.84 13.24
C LYS A 21 6.87 4.75 12.54
N SER A 22 7.60 3.95 13.32
CA SER A 22 8.37 2.82 12.80
C SER A 22 7.44 1.69 12.31
N PRO A 23 7.72 1.04 11.17
CA PRO A 23 6.93 -0.10 10.67
C PRO A 23 6.93 -1.31 11.61
N ASP A 24 7.88 -1.39 12.54
CA ASP A 24 8.07 -2.50 13.49
C ASP A 24 6.87 -2.76 14.40
N THR A 25 5.91 -1.82 14.46
CA THR A 25 4.69 -1.98 15.25
C THR A 25 3.57 -2.72 14.51
N ILE A 26 3.72 -2.99 13.21
CA ILE A 26 2.65 -3.56 12.39
C ILE A 26 2.78 -5.10 12.40
N SER A 27 1.79 -5.77 12.98
CA SER A 27 1.77 -7.23 13.06
C SER A 27 0.97 -7.83 11.89
N PRO A 28 1.62 -8.51 10.93
CA PRO A 28 0.94 -9.11 9.78
C PRO A 28 0.13 -10.34 10.20
N LYS A 29 -1.08 -10.46 9.66
CA LYS A 29 -2.01 -11.58 9.92
C LYS A 29 -2.07 -12.58 8.77
N PHE A 30 -0.95 -12.80 8.10
CA PHE A 30 -0.80 -13.68 6.95
C PHE A 30 0.61 -14.28 6.91
N GLU A 31 0.80 -15.32 6.13
CA GLU A 31 2.10 -16.00 6.01
C GLU A 31 3.09 -15.23 5.12
N ASN A 32 4.36 -15.23 5.51
CA ASN A 32 5.42 -14.54 4.77
C ASN A 32 5.94 -15.31 3.54
N ARG A 33 5.04 -15.66 2.63
CA ARG A 33 5.38 -16.38 1.40
C ARG A 33 6.16 -15.47 0.44
N LYS A 34 6.73 -16.06 -0.62
CA LYS A 34 7.31 -15.30 -1.73
C LYS A 34 6.33 -15.23 -2.89
N SER A 35 6.24 -14.05 -3.51
CA SER A 35 5.40 -13.83 -4.69
C SER A 35 5.83 -12.53 -5.37
N PRO A 36 5.64 -12.40 -6.70
CA PRO A 36 5.53 -11.10 -7.33
C PRO A 36 4.39 -10.31 -6.66
N LEU A 37 4.53 -8.99 -6.55
CA LEU A 37 3.50 -8.14 -5.97
C LEU A 37 3.48 -6.76 -6.60
N PHE A 38 2.29 -6.17 -6.62
CA PHE A 38 2.04 -4.78 -6.97
C PHE A 38 1.09 -4.23 -5.93
N VAL A 39 1.36 -3.03 -5.42
CA VAL A 39 0.43 -2.33 -4.52
C VAL A 39 -0.20 -1.20 -5.30
N THR A 40 -1.54 -1.20 -5.36
CA THR A 40 -2.32 -0.20 -6.06
C THR A 40 -3.17 0.60 -5.08
N TRP A 41 -3.03 1.92 -5.15
CA TRP A 41 -3.92 2.87 -4.49
C TRP A 41 -4.87 3.43 -5.53
N ASN A 42 -6.16 3.39 -5.22
CA ASN A 42 -7.21 4.11 -5.91
C ASN A 42 -7.79 5.18 -4.97
N ILE A 43 -8.39 6.21 -5.53
CA ILE A 43 -9.15 7.21 -4.77
C ILE A 43 -10.57 7.29 -5.32
N SER A 44 -11.56 7.28 -4.43
CA SER A 44 -12.96 7.46 -4.77
C SER A 44 -13.33 8.94 -4.66
N THR A 45 -13.71 9.55 -5.79
CA THR A 45 -14.18 10.94 -5.86
C THR A 45 -15.52 10.97 -6.57
N ASN A 46 -16.56 11.47 -5.91
CA ASN A 46 -17.93 11.53 -6.46
C ASN A 46 -18.44 10.18 -6.98
N GLY A 47 -18.14 9.09 -6.26
CA GLY A 47 -18.54 7.73 -6.64
C GLY A 47 -17.73 7.11 -7.79
N ARG A 48 -16.68 7.78 -8.26
CA ARG A 48 -15.77 7.26 -9.27
C ARG A 48 -14.42 6.91 -8.65
N GLU A 49 -13.99 5.67 -8.87
CA GLU A 49 -12.64 5.23 -8.51
C GLU A 49 -11.64 5.60 -9.60
N THR A 50 -10.51 6.14 -9.19
CA THR A 50 -9.41 6.51 -10.09
C THR A 50 -8.07 6.10 -9.50
N LEU A 51 -7.12 5.73 -10.37
CA LEU A 51 -5.78 5.37 -9.95
C LEU A 51 -5.10 6.52 -9.21
N ARG A 52 -4.51 6.22 -8.06
CA ARG A 52 -3.84 7.18 -7.16
C ARG A 52 -2.38 6.83 -6.88
N GLY A 53 -1.95 5.62 -7.25
CA GLY A 53 -0.57 5.16 -7.24
C GLY A 53 -0.51 3.66 -7.53
N CYS A 54 0.50 3.18 -8.24
CA CYS A 54 0.70 1.75 -8.48
C CYS A 54 2.16 1.45 -8.81
N ILE A 55 2.83 0.72 -7.92
CA ILE A 55 4.22 0.27 -8.08
C ILE A 55 4.33 -1.17 -7.57
N GLY A 56 5.21 -1.95 -8.19
CA GLY A 56 5.40 -3.36 -7.87
C GLY A 56 6.60 -3.97 -8.58
N THR A 57 6.75 -5.26 -8.42
CA THR A 57 7.80 -6.05 -9.05
C THR A 57 7.28 -7.41 -9.51
N PHE A 58 7.84 -7.89 -10.62
CA PHE A 58 7.63 -9.26 -11.09
C PHE A 58 8.55 -10.28 -10.40
N SER A 59 9.54 -9.84 -9.62
CA SER A 59 10.43 -10.72 -8.87
C SER A 59 9.74 -11.30 -7.64
N GLU A 60 10.06 -12.55 -7.30
CA GLU A 60 9.53 -13.18 -6.10
C GLU A 60 10.21 -12.64 -4.83
N ILE A 61 9.48 -11.81 -4.08
CA ILE A 61 9.95 -11.23 -2.82
C ILE A 61 9.06 -11.68 -1.67
N HIS A 62 9.57 -11.58 -0.45
CA HIS A 62 8.80 -11.88 0.76
C HIS A 62 7.64 -10.88 0.92
N LEU A 63 6.43 -11.40 1.13
CA LEU A 63 5.22 -10.60 1.18
C LEU A 63 5.23 -9.54 2.28
N ILE A 64 5.69 -9.84 3.49
CA ILE A 64 5.66 -8.89 4.61
C ILE A 64 6.53 -7.64 4.31
N PRO A 65 7.86 -7.77 4.10
CA PRO A 65 8.68 -6.59 3.79
C PRO A 65 8.28 -5.96 2.45
N GLY A 66 7.93 -6.76 1.45
CA GLY A 66 7.57 -6.27 0.13
C GLY A 66 6.26 -5.49 0.11
N LEU A 67 5.20 -5.95 0.77
CA LEU A 67 3.93 -5.21 0.83
C LEU A 67 4.11 -3.87 1.55
N SER A 68 4.88 -3.84 2.65
CA SER A 68 5.15 -2.60 3.39
C SER A 68 5.93 -1.60 2.52
N GLU A 69 7.04 -2.05 1.92
CA GLU A 69 7.88 -1.22 1.06
C GLU A 69 7.11 -0.68 -0.15
N TYR A 70 6.45 -1.57 -0.91
CA TYR A 70 5.74 -1.16 -2.12
C TYR A 70 4.45 -0.38 -1.83
N ALA A 71 3.84 -0.53 -0.65
CA ALA A 71 2.76 0.36 -0.19
C ALA A 71 3.24 1.81 -0.04
N ILE A 72 4.41 2.00 0.56
CA ILE A 72 5.02 3.33 0.76
C ILE A 72 5.49 3.92 -0.58
N ILE A 73 6.22 3.14 -1.39
CA ILE A 73 6.72 3.59 -2.70
C ILE A 73 5.56 3.96 -3.63
N SER A 74 4.53 3.12 -3.74
CA SER A 74 3.35 3.43 -4.58
C SER A 74 2.56 4.65 -4.08
N ALA A 75 2.59 4.95 -2.78
CA ALA A 75 1.89 6.09 -2.21
C ALA A 75 2.65 7.42 -2.37
N PHE A 76 3.98 7.39 -2.32
CA PHE A 76 4.79 8.61 -2.22
C PHE A 76 5.75 8.84 -3.38
N GLU A 77 6.15 7.79 -4.09
CA GLU A 77 7.22 7.83 -5.10
C GLU A 77 6.74 7.47 -6.51
N ASP A 78 5.45 7.16 -6.70
CA ASP A 78 4.86 7.08 -8.03
C ASP A 78 4.82 8.47 -8.68
N THR A 79 5.81 8.76 -9.52
CA THR A 79 6.05 10.09 -10.10
C THR A 79 4.92 10.58 -11.00
N ARG A 80 3.95 9.73 -11.36
CA ARG A 80 2.75 10.14 -12.10
C ARG A 80 1.77 10.94 -11.22
N PHE A 81 1.92 10.85 -9.90
CA PHE A 81 1.03 11.46 -8.92
C PHE A 81 1.82 12.25 -7.87
N LYS A 82 1.14 13.12 -7.13
CA LYS A 82 1.72 13.75 -5.93
C LYS A 82 1.69 12.74 -4.77
N PRO A 83 2.61 12.83 -3.79
CA PRO A 83 2.54 12.00 -2.59
C PRO A 83 1.13 12.02 -1.96
N ILE A 84 0.61 10.86 -1.59
CA ILE A 84 -0.68 10.74 -0.89
C ILE A 84 -0.64 11.50 0.43
N LYS A 85 -1.70 12.24 0.74
CA LYS A 85 -1.84 13.00 1.99
C LYS A 85 -2.78 12.31 2.95
N GLU A 86 -2.63 12.62 4.24
CA GLU A 86 -3.53 12.16 5.31
C GLU A 86 -5.00 12.53 5.02
N SER A 87 -5.25 13.70 4.44
CA SER A 87 -6.60 14.13 4.05
C SER A 87 -7.28 13.25 3.01
N GLU A 88 -6.52 12.42 2.28
CA GLU A 88 -7.05 11.53 1.25
C GLU A 88 -7.45 10.15 1.81
N LEU A 89 -7.01 9.79 3.02
CA LEU A 89 -7.23 8.47 3.62
C LEU A 89 -8.70 8.02 3.66
N PRO A 90 -9.69 8.87 4.02
CA PRO A 90 -11.09 8.44 4.06
C PRO A 90 -11.67 8.06 2.69
N SER A 91 -11.01 8.48 1.61
CA SER A 91 -11.45 8.24 0.23
C SER A 91 -10.51 7.28 -0.52
N LEU A 92 -9.45 6.81 0.13
CA LEU A 92 -8.46 5.93 -0.47
C LEU A 92 -8.94 4.48 -0.42
N ILE A 93 -8.65 3.73 -1.48
CA ILE A 93 -9.00 2.32 -1.64
C ILE A 93 -7.72 1.59 -2.06
N ASN A 94 -7.43 0.45 -1.42
CA ASN A 94 -6.34 -0.44 -1.81
C ASN A 94 -6.93 -1.70 -2.47
N GLN A 95 -6.42 -2.06 -3.64
CA GLN A 95 -6.81 -3.26 -4.38
C GLN A 95 -5.59 -4.15 -4.66
#